data_AF-A0A7V9KTP7-F1
#
_entry.id   AF-A0A7V9KTP7-F1
#
_cell.length_a   1.000
_cell.length_b   1.000
_cell.length_c   1.000
_cell.angle_alpha   90.00
_cell.angle_beta   90.00
_cell.angle_gamma   90.00
#
_symmetry.space_group_name_H-M   'P 1'
#
loop_
_entity.id
_entity.type
_entity.pdbx_description
1 polymer ?
#
loop_
_entity_poly.entity_id
_entity_poly.type
_entity_poly.pdbx_seq_one_letter_code
_entity_poly.pdbx_strand_id
1 'polypeptide(L)' 'MGEIPHLGRCLVMGIVNVTPDSFSDGGLWSEPVAAVKHGLQLLADGADILDVGGESTR' A
#
# COMPACT_ATOMS: atom_id res chain seq x y z
N MET A 1 -7.28 17.05 -4.14
CA MET A 1 -6.01 16.71 -3.45
C MET A 1 -6.33 16.64 -1.97
N GLY A 2 -6.08 15.52 -1.30
CA GLY A 2 -6.34 15.40 0.14
C GLY A 2 -5.35 16.25 0.94
N GLU A 3 -5.80 16.82 2.06
CA GLU A 3 -4.92 17.50 3.00
C GLU A 3 -4.05 16.48 3.72
N ILE A 4 -2.77 16.80 3.93
CA ILE A 4 -1.86 15.97 4.73
C ILE A 4 -2.20 16.19 6.20
N PRO A 5 -2.44 15.14 7.00
CA PRO A 5 -2.83 15.29 8.39
C PRO A 5 -1.71 15.92 9.24
N HIS A 6 -2.05 16.90 10.07
CA HIS A 6 -1.13 17.57 10.99
C HIS A 6 -1.26 17.02 12.41
N LEU A 7 -0.69 15.83 12.65
CA LEU A 7 -0.89 15.08 13.90
C LEU A 7 0.05 15.47 15.06
N GLY A 8 0.96 16.43 14.87
CA GLY A 8 1.93 16.83 15.90
C GLY A 8 3.00 15.75 16.22
N ARG A 9 3.06 14.69 15.40
CA ARG A 9 4.08 13.64 15.41
C ARG A 9 4.58 13.37 13.99
N CYS A 10 5.66 12.60 13.86
CA CYS A 10 6.08 12.09 12.56
C CYS A 10 4.95 11.23 11.95
N LEU A 11 4.71 11.43 10.65
CA LEU A 11 3.76 10.63 9.89
C LEU A 11 4.41 9.33 9.44
N VAL A 12 3.65 8.25 9.46
CA VAL A 12 4.08 6.94 8.98
C VAL A 12 3.45 6.69 7.62
N MET A 13 4.29 6.38 6.64
CA MET A 13 3.89 6.00 5.29
C MET A 13 4.00 4.49 5.13
N GLY A 14 2.88 3.82 4.86
CA GLY A 14 2.84 2.41 4.51
C GLY A 14 3.09 2.20 3.02
N ILE A 15 3.97 1.28 2.65
CA ILE A 15 4.29 0.96 1.26
C ILE A 15 3.44 -0.22 0.78
N VAL A 16 2.73 -0.04 -0.32
CA VAL A 16 1.92 -1.05 -1.00
C VAL A 16 2.49 -1.28 -2.40
N ASN A 17 3.30 -2.32 -2.55
CA ASN A 17 3.81 -2.73 -3.86
C ASN A 17 2.81 -3.66 -4.55
N VAL A 18 2.44 -3.33 -5.78
CA VAL A 18 1.49 -4.06 -6.62
C VAL A 18 2.25 -4.63 -7.83
N THR A 19 3.22 -5.50 -7.57
CA THR A 19 4.06 -6.10 -8.63
C THR A 19 3.70 -7.59 -8.87
N PRO A 20 3.68 -8.07 -10.13
CA PRO A 20 3.31 -9.45 -10.47
C PRO A 20 4.21 -10.51 -9.83
N ASP A 21 5.45 -10.14 -9.59
CA ASP A 21 6.55 -10.95 -9.06
C ASP A 21 6.50 -11.15 -7.54
N SER A 22 5.52 -10.55 -6.85
CA SER A 22 5.28 -10.75 -5.42
C SER A 22 4.20 -11.80 -5.11
N PHE A 23 3.40 -12.24 -6.10
CA PHE A 23 2.21 -13.08 -5.89
C PHE A 23 1.97 -14.06 -7.05
N SER A 24 2.82 -15.07 -7.18
CA SER A 24 2.69 -16.11 -8.19
C SER A 24 1.56 -17.12 -7.85
N ASP A 25 0.30 -16.90 -8.27
CA ASP A 25 -0.74 -17.96 -8.32
C ASP A 25 -2.03 -17.58 -9.10
N GLY A 26 -1.90 -16.93 -10.27
CA GLY A 26 -3.04 -16.75 -11.19
C GLY A 26 -3.58 -15.32 -11.23
N GLY A 27 -2.92 -14.53 -12.09
CA GLY A 27 -3.07 -13.10 -12.28
C GLY A 27 -4.33 -12.70 -13.05
N LEU A 28 -5.06 -11.76 -12.46
CA LEU A 28 -5.88 -10.70 -13.06
C LEU A 28 -6.73 -10.03 -11.95
N TRP A 29 -7.09 -10.81 -10.92
CA TRP A 29 -7.90 -10.34 -9.78
C TRP A 29 -7.22 -10.49 -8.42
N SER A 30 -6.25 -11.41 -8.30
CA SER A 30 -5.54 -11.68 -7.04
C SER A 30 -4.65 -10.50 -6.60
N GLU A 31 -4.00 -9.84 -7.55
CA GLU A 31 -3.02 -8.77 -7.27
C GLU A 31 -3.66 -7.48 -6.73
N PRO A 32 -4.74 -6.92 -7.33
CA PRO A 32 -5.38 -5.73 -6.77
C PRO A 32 -6.04 -5.99 -5.43
N VAL A 33 -6.65 -7.17 -5.24
CA VAL A 33 -7.32 -7.53 -3.99
C VAL A 33 -6.31 -7.71 -2.85
N ALA A 34 -5.17 -8.35 -3.12
CA ALA A 34 -4.09 -8.49 -2.15
C ALA A 34 -3.51 -7.12 -1.76
N ALA A 35 -3.27 -6.23 -2.74
CA ALA A 35 -2.79 -4.87 -2.49
C ALA A 35 -3.76 -4.06 -1.63
N VAL A 36 -5.07 -4.15 -1.91
CA VAL A 36 -6.11 -3.49 -1.09
C VAL A 36 -6.11 -4.04 0.33
N LYS A 37 -6.07 -5.37 0.49
CA LYS A 37 -6.03 -6.00 1.83
C LYS A 37 -4.80 -5.57 2.62
N HIS A 38 -3.63 -5.48 1.97
CA HIS A 38 -2.40 -5.01 2.58
C HIS A 38 -2.49 -3.54 2.99
N GLY A 39 -3.01 -2.68 2.11
CA GLY A 39 -3.24 -1.27 2.44
C GLY A 39 -4.19 -1.08 3.64
N LEU A 40 -5.25 -1.88 3.72
CA LEU A 40 -6.18 -1.86 4.86
C LEU A 40 -5.50 -2.33 6.15
N GLN A 41 -4.60 -3.32 6.08
CA GLN A 41 -3.83 -3.76 7.24
C GLN A 41 -2.86 -2.66 7.70
N LEU A 42 -2.14 -2.03 6.79
CA LEU A 42 -1.24 -0.91 7.12
C LEU A 42 -1.99 0.24 7.78
N LEU A 43 -3.20 0.55 7.31
CA LEU A 43 -4.07 1.53 7.96
C LEU A 43 -4.44 1.10 9.38
N ALA A 44 -4.81 -0.17 9.58
CA ALA A 44 -5.13 -0.71 10.91
C ALA A 44 -3.90 -0.69 11.85
N ASP A 45 -2.70 -0.83 11.31
CA ASP A 45 -1.44 -0.79 12.04
C ASP A 45 -0.96 0.65 12.34
N GLY A 46 -1.67 1.67 11.84
CA GLY A 46 -1.43 3.08 12.15
C GLY A 46 -0.68 3.86 11.07
N ALA A 47 -0.67 3.39 9.82
CA ALA A 47 -0.19 4.21 8.70
C ALA A 47 -1.09 5.45 8.51
N ASP A 48 -0.45 6.61 8.38
CA ASP A 48 -1.12 7.89 8.15
C ASP A 48 -1.30 8.17 6.65
N ILE A 49 -0.42 7.58 5.82
CA ILE A 49 -0.37 7.72 4.36
C ILE A 49 -0.07 6.33 3.78
N LEU A 50 -0.61 6.03 2.59
CA LEU A 50 -0.23 4.87 1.80
C LEU A 50 0.44 5.33 0.50
N ASP A 51 1.60 4.75 0.19
CA ASP A 51 2.28 4.89 -1.10
C ASP A 51 2.12 3.61 -1.90
N VAL A 52 1.51 3.71 -3.08
CA VAL A 52 1.08 2.56 -3.89
C VAL A 52 1.84 2.57 -5.21
N GLY A 53 2.72 1.58 -5.41
CA GLY A 53 3.57 1.47 -6.59
C GLY A 53 3.37 0.15 -7.33
N GLY A 54 3.12 0.20 -8.64
CA GLY A 54 2.94 -1.00 -9.49
C GLY A 54 4.19 -1.44 -10.26
N GLU A 55 5.28 -0.68 -10.15
CA GLU A 55 6.54 -0.94 -10.85
C GLU A 55 7.65 -1.20 -9.82
N SER A 56 8.36 -2.32 -9.95
CA SER A 56 9.55 -2.58 -9.14
C SER A 56 10.75 -1.90 -9.81
N THR A 57 11.26 -0.82 -9.22
CA THR A 57 12.47 -0.13 -9.73
C THR A 57 13.76 -0.67 -9.10
N ARG A 58 13.86 -1.99 -8.86
CA ARG A 58 15.07 -2.59 -8.29
C ARG A 58 16.18 -2.72 -9.32
#